data_AF-A0A945FFX3-F1
#
_entry.id   AF-A0A945FFX3-F1
#
_cell.length_a   1.000
_cell.length_b   1.000
_cell.length_c   1.000
_cell.angle_alpha   90.00
_cell.angle_beta   90.00
_cell.angle_gamma   90.00
#
_symmetry.space_group_name_H-M   'P 1'
#
loop_
_entity.id
_entity.type
_entity.pdbx_description
1 polymer ?
#
loop_
_entity_poly.entity_id
_entity_poly.type
_entity_poly.pdbx_seq_one_letter_code
_entity_poly.pdbx_strand_id
1 'polypeptide(L)'
;MSDFFTIGNPPIEIYLRKNSQAKRYSLRISNKDNKVSLTLPRWSNLREAREFAQSQEGWMRKHLAQQLKPIIVHYGQHILLDGKKILIQHGSDKAVSVINGELFVSGSEDELSGKLRAFYKTLARERLMTSSDYFAKLLGCKIKSITLRDTTTRWGSCTTNGSLMYSW
;
A
#
# COMPACT_ATOMS: atom_id res chain seq x y z
N MET A 1 -18.43 -5.01 16.57
CA MET A 1 -18.89 -4.74 15.20
C MET A 1 -18.49 -3.32 14.86
N SER A 2 -17.89 -3.09 13.69
CA SER A 2 -17.52 -1.75 13.26
C SER A 2 -18.78 -1.04 12.79
N ASP A 3 -19.24 -0.01 13.51
CA ASP A 3 -20.40 0.77 13.07
C ASP A 3 -20.04 1.50 11.76
N PHE A 4 -20.91 1.42 10.75
CA PHE A 4 -20.77 2.14 9.49
C PHE A 4 -22.13 2.69 9.04
N PHE A 5 -22.11 3.71 8.19
CA PHE A 5 -23.30 4.15 7.46
C PHE A 5 -22.95 4.48 6.02
N THR A 6 -23.99 4.54 5.19
CA THR A 6 -23.86 4.94 3.78
C THR A 6 -24.43 6.34 3.55
N ILE A 7 -23.82 7.05 2.59
CA ILE A 7 -24.32 8.32 2.06
C ILE A 7 -24.23 8.36 0.54
N GLY A 8 -25.02 9.26 -0.06
CA GLY A 8 -24.94 9.63 -1.47
C GLY A 8 -25.37 8.53 -2.45
N ASN A 9 -25.32 8.84 -3.74
CA ASN A 9 -25.52 7.90 -4.84
C ASN A 9 -24.49 8.18 -5.97
N PRO A 10 -23.61 7.23 -6.36
CA PRO A 10 -23.42 5.89 -5.82
C PRO A 10 -23.09 5.89 -4.31
N PRO A 11 -23.50 4.85 -3.56
CA PRO A 11 -23.34 4.80 -2.11
C PRO A 11 -21.87 4.78 -1.70
N ILE A 12 -21.52 5.59 -0.70
CA ILE A 12 -20.20 5.61 -0.07
C ILE A 12 -20.35 5.04 1.35
N GLU A 13 -19.69 3.92 1.61
CA GLU A 13 -19.60 3.34 2.95
C GLU A 13 -18.59 4.10 3.81
N ILE A 14 -19.03 4.56 4.99
CA ILE A 14 -18.22 5.33 5.93
C ILE A 14 -18.16 4.57 7.25
N TYR A 15 -16.96 4.10 7.60
CA TYR A 15 -16.68 3.37 8.83
C TYR A 15 -16.43 4.33 9.99
N LEU A 16 -17.14 4.15 11.10
CA LEU A 16 -17.06 5.02 12.26
C LEU A 16 -15.98 4.57 13.23
N ARG A 17 -15.22 5.54 13.72
CA ARG A 17 -14.21 5.34 14.76
C ARG A 17 -14.38 6.38 15.85
N LYS A 18 -14.93 5.97 17.00
CA LYS A 18 -14.93 6.80 18.21
C LYS A 18 -13.52 6.85 18.79
N ASN A 19 -13.03 8.05 19.10
CA ASN A 19 -11.73 8.27 19.72
C ASN A 19 -11.85 9.31 20.84
N SER A 20 -11.37 8.98 22.05
CA SER A 20 -11.42 9.87 23.21
C SER A 20 -10.54 11.11 23.09
N GLN A 21 -9.48 11.04 22.27
CA GLN A 21 -8.56 12.16 22.04
C GLN A 21 -9.02 13.04 20.88
N ALA A 22 -10.00 12.61 20.09
CA ALA A 22 -10.51 13.42 19.01
C ALA A 22 -11.28 14.62 19.57
N LYS A 23 -10.92 15.81 19.11
CA LYS A 23 -11.60 17.07 19.44
C LYS A 23 -12.52 17.56 18.32
N ARG A 24 -12.48 16.92 17.16
CA ARG A 24 -13.25 17.25 15.95
C ARG A 24 -13.55 16.00 15.13
N TYR A 25 -14.52 16.09 14.24
CA TYR A 25 -14.76 15.12 13.18
C TYR A 25 -13.62 15.16 12.16
N SER A 26 -13.18 14.00 11.67
CA SER A 26 -12.16 13.90 10.63
C SER A 26 -12.45 12.72 9.71
N LEU A 27 -12.51 12.98 8.41
CA LEU A 27 -12.57 11.94 7.39
C LEU A 27 -11.16 11.56 6.93
N ARG A 28 -10.98 10.28 6.63
CA ARG A 28 -9.78 9.75 6.01
C ARG A 28 -10.16 8.67 5.02
N ILE A 29 -9.59 8.75 3.83
CA ILE A 29 -9.68 7.70 2.81
C ILE A 29 -8.36 6.94 2.80
N SER A 30 -8.43 5.63 2.91
CA SER A 30 -7.26 4.76 2.81
C SER A 30 -6.82 4.63 1.36
N ASN A 31 -5.54 4.86 1.08
CA ASN A 31 -4.97 4.62 -0.25
C ASN A 31 -4.74 3.12 -0.56
N LYS A 32 -4.85 2.25 0.46
CA LYS A 32 -4.57 0.81 0.30
C LYS A 32 -5.81 0.01 -0.10
N ASP A 33 -6.94 0.33 0.53
CA ASP A 33 -8.20 -0.41 0.39
C ASP A 33 -9.41 0.48 0.15
N ASN A 34 -9.18 1.77 -0.15
CA ASN A 34 -10.20 2.76 -0.52
C ASN A 34 -11.30 2.96 0.53
N LYS A 35 -11.09 2.45 1.75
CA LYS A 35 -12.05 2.59 2.84
C LYS A 35 -12.09 4.02 3.34
N VAL A 36 -13.30 4.56 3.46
CA VAL A 36 -13.55 5.84 4.08
C VAL A 36 -13.80 5.61 5.57
N SER A 37 -13.06 6.32 6.42
CA SER A 37 -13.23 6.28 7.86
C SER A 37 -13.54 7.67 8.39
N LEU A 38 -14.52 7.77 9.27
CA LEU A 38 -14.86 8.97 10.02
C LEU A 38 -14.43 8.77 11.47
N THR A 39 -13.49 9.58 11.93
CA THR A 39 -13.09 9.65 13.34
C THR A 39 -13.89 10.71 14.04
N LEU A 40 -14.48 10.37 15.20
CA LEU A 40 -15.37 11.24 15.97
C LEU A 40 -15.03 11.24 17.47
N PRO A 41 -15.13 12.38 18.16
CA PRO A 41 -15.10 12.47 19.62
C PRO A 41 -16.13 11.54 20.30
N ARG A 42 -15.89 11.14 21.54
CA ARG A 42 -16.83 10.25 22.29
C ARG A 42 -18.22 10.84 22.51
N TRP A 43 -18.30 12.16 22.69
CA TRP A 43 -19.54 12.91 22.92
C TRP A 43 -20.35 13.16 21.64
N SER A 44 -19.82 12.78 20.47
CA SER A 44 -20.47 13.01 19.18
C SER A 44 -21.72 12.16 19.02
N ASN A 45 -22.78 12.76 18.45
CA ASN A 45 -23.96 12.02 18.01
C ASN A 45 -23.84 11.61 16.52
N LEU A 46 -24.62 10.59 16.12
CA LEU A 46 -24.59 10.03 14.77
C LEU A 46 -25.18 10.97 13.71
N ARG A 47 -26.11 11.86 14.09
CA ARG A 47 -26.75 12.79 13.16
C ARG A 47 -25.74 13.81 12.65
N GLU A 48 -25.02 14.48 13.55
CA GLU A 48 -23.95 15.42 13.21
C GLU A 48 -22.82 14.74 12.42
N ALA A 49 -22.50 13.50 12.77
CA ALA A 49 -21.53 12.71 12.01
C ALA A 49 -21.96 12.50 10.55
N ARG A 50 -23.27 12.26 10.32
CA ARG A 50 -23.84 12.10 8.98
C ARG A 50 -23.90 13.42 8.23
N GLU A 51 -24.32 14.51 8.87
CA GLU A 51 -24.34 15.85 8.27
C GLU A 51 -22.93 16.30 7.87
N PHE A 52 -21.93 16.09 8.73
CA PHE A 52 -20.53 16.34 8.41
C PHE A 52 -20.06 15.50 7.21
N ALA A 53 -20.36 14.19 7.20
CA ALA A 53 -20.01 13.32 6.09
C ALA A 53 -20.64 13.75 4.76
N GLN A 54 -21.92 14.13 4.77
CA GLN A 54 -22.63 14.66 3.60
C GLN A 54 -22.00 15.95 3.08
N SER A 55 -21.60 16.87 3.96
CA SER A 55 -20.90 18.11 3.56
C SER A 55 -19.57 17.84 2.83
N GLN A 56 -18.96 16.69 3.07
CA GLN A 56 -17.68 16.28 2.48
C GLN A 56 -17.84 15.32 1.29
N GLU A 57 -19.07 15.04 0.83
CA GLU A 57 -19.34 14.07 -0.22
C GLU A 57 -18.57 14.38 -1.52
N GLY A 58 -18.58 15.64 -1.97
CA GLY A 58 -17.84 16.05 -3.17
C GLY A 58 -16.33 15.79 -3.06
N TRP A 59 -15.74 16.04 -1.89
CA TRP A 59 -14.33 15.76 -1.62
C TRP A 59 -14.05 14.25 -1.64
N MET A 60 -14.93 13.44 -1.04
CA MET A 60 -14.80 11.98 -1.04
C MET A 60 -14.91 11.41 -2.45
N ARG A 61 -15.90 11.84 -3.24
CA ARG A 61 -16.08 11.40 -4.62
C ARG A 61 -14.87 11.74 -5.48
N LYS A 62 -14.35 12.96 -5.37
CA LYS A 62 -13.15 13.38 -6.09
C LYS A 62 -11.94 12.50 -5.75
N HIS A 63 -11.71 12.22 -4.48
CA HIS A 63 -10.61 11.36 -4.06
C HIS A 63 -10.80 9.93 -4.55
N LEU A 64 -11.98 9.33 -4.33
CA LEU A 64 -12.29 7.96 -4.75
C LEU A 64 -12.15 7.78 -6.27
N ALA A 65 -12.54 8.79 -7.06
CA ALA A 65 -12.39 8.77 -8.51
C ALA A 65 -10.93 8.85 -8.99
N GLN A 66 -10.04 9.46 -8.21
CA GLN A 66 -8.61 9.55 -8.53
C GLN A 66 -7.82 8.30 -8.14
N GLN A 67 -8.45 7.34 -7.48
CA GLN A 67 -7.75 6.13 -7.06
C GLN A 67 -7.51 5.18 -8.23
N LEU A 68 -6.30 4.65 -8.29
CA LEU A 68 -5.91 3.67 -9.28
C LEU A 68 -6.75 2.42 -9.08
N LYS A 69 -7.39 1.96 -10.15
CA LYS A 69 -8.04 0.65 -10.15
C LYS A 69 -6.97 -0.42 -9.94
N PRO A 70 -7.25 -1.48 -9.14
CA PRO A 70 -6.35 -2.61 -9.02
C PRO A 70 -5.99 -3.13 -10.42
N ILE A 71 -4.70 -3.26 -10.69
CA ILE A 71 -4.22 -3.91 -11.92
C ILE A 71 -4.37 -5.40 -11.68
N ILE A 72 -5.26 -6.03 -12.45
CA ILE A 72 -5.32 -7.49 -12.53
C ILE A 72 -4.15 -7.90 -13.43
N VAL A 73 -3.34 -8.86 -12.97
CA VAL A 73 -2.13 -9.28 -13.66
C VAL A 73 -2.39 -10.64 -14.30
N HIS A 74 -2.04 -10.76 -15.58
CA HIS A 74 -2.20 -11.98 -16.36
C HIS A 74 -0.91 -12.40 -17.07
N TYR A 75 -0.83 -13.68 -17.46
CA TYR A 75 0.22 -14.11 -18.38
C TYR A 75 0.07 -13.40 -19.74
N GLY A 76 1.20 -13.11 -20.40
CA GLY A 76 1.23 -12.32 -21.64
C GLY A 76 1.09 -10.81 -21.41
N GLN A 77 0.91 -10.35 -20.17
CA GLN A 77 0.89 -8.92 -19.85
C GLN A 77 2.31 -8.39 -19.59
N HIS A 78 2.50 -7.10 -19.88
CA HIS A 78 3.71 -6.38 -19.49
C HIS A 78 3.56 -5.73 -18.11
N ILE A 79 4.59 -5.87 -17.27
CA ILE A 79 4.72 -5.15 -16.01
C ILE A 79 6.02 -4.33 -15.99
N LEU A 80 6.17 -3.45 -15.00
CA LEU A 80 7.39 -2.63 -14.85
C LEU A 80 8.37 -3.30 -13.89
N LEU A 81 9.57 -3.58 -14.38
CA LEU A 81 10.72 -3.98 -13.58
C LEU A 81 11.83 -2.96 -13.85
N ASP A 82 12.21 -2.17 -12.85
CA ASP A 82 13.19 -1.07 -12.99
C ASP A 82 12.84 -0.04 -14.05
N GLY A 83 11.54 0.27 -14.16
CA GLY A 83 11.04 1.19 -15.18
C GLY A 83 11.05 0.62 -16.60
N LYS A 84 11.51 -0.63 -16.80
CA LYS A 84 11.43 -1.34 -18.08
C LYS A 84 10.18 -2.22 -18.12
N LYS A 85 9.50 -2.22 -19.27
CA LYS A 85 8.40 -3.14 -19.52
C LYS A 85 8.96 -4.54 -19.74
N ILE A 86 8.49 -5.51 -18.96
CA ILE A 86 8.87 -6.92 -19.03
C ILE A 86 7.62 -7.77 -19.22
N LEU A 87 7.67 -8.71 -20.17
CA LEU A 87 6.57 -9.63 -20.46
C LEU A 87 6.53 -10.74 -19.41
N ILE A 88 5.34 -11.03 -18.88
CA ILE A 88 5.10 -12.17 -17.99
C ILE A 88 4.85 -13.40 -18.85
N GLN A 89 5.67 -14.43 -18.65
CA GLN A 89 5.60 -15.71 -19.34
C GLN A 89 5.34 -16.85 -18.35
N HIS A 90 4.76 -17.93 -18.86
CA HIS A 90 4.67 -19.17 -18.11
C HIS A 90 6.06 -19.79 -17.92
N GLY A 91 6.45 -19.96 -16.67
CA GLY A 91 7.65 -20.68 -16.26
C GLY A 91 7.33 -22.08 -15.73
N SER A 92 8.32 -22.97 -15.76
CA SER A 92 8.24 -24.30 -15.14
C SER A 92 8.74 -24.31 -13.70
N ASP A 93 9.62 -23.37 -13.34
CA ASP A 93 10.30 -23.36 -12.04
C ASP A 93 9.42 -22.82 -10.92
N LYS A 94 9.65 -23.30 -9.69
CA LYS A 94 8.96 -22.79 -8.50
C LYS A 94 9.30 -21.32 -8.22
N ALA A 95 10.53 -20.91 -8.50
CA ALA A 95 10.99 -19.55 -8.30
C ALA A 95 10.68 -18.69 -9.53
N VAL A 96 10.36 -17.42 -9.30
CA VAL A 96 10.24 -16.42 -10.38
C VAL A 96 11.63 -16.08 -10.88
N SER A 97 11.83 -16.10 -12.20
CA SER A 97 13.11 -15.82 -12.83
C SER A 97 12.99 -14.78 -13.95
N VAL A 98 14.06 -14.03 -14.18
CA VAL A 98 14.17 -13.07 -15.28
C VAL A 98 15.20 -13.62 -16.27
N ILE A 99 14.77 -13.93 -17.49
CA ILE A 99 15.63 -14.50 -18.53
C ILE A 99 15.42 -13.66 -19.79
N ASN A 100 16.50 -13.15 -20.37
CA ASN A 100 16.47 -12.33 -21.61
C ASN A 100 15.48 -11.15 -21.58
N GLY A 101 15.22 -10.59 -20.39
CA GLY A 101 14.27 -9.48 -20.25
C GLY A 101 12.81 -9.89 -20.26
N GLU A 102 12.51 -11.17 -20.05
CA GLU A 102 11.17 -11.73 -19.80
C GLU A 102 11.11 -12.33 -18.38
N LEU A 103 9.91 -12.30 -17.78
CA LEU A 103 9.68 -12.75 -16.41
C LEU A 103 8.90 -14.06 -16.43
N PHE A 104 9.53 -15.15 -16.00
CA PHE A 104 8.94 -16.47 -15.98
C PHE A 104 8.36 -16.76 -14.59
N VAL A 105 7.07 -17.08 -14.56
CA VAL A 105 6.34 -17.41 -13.33
C VAL A 105 5.57 -18.71 -13.55
N SER A 106 5.66 -19.65 -12.61
CA SER A 106 4.85 -20.88 -12.63
C SER A 106 3.51 -20.69 -11.93
N GLY A 107 2.58 -21.61 -12.15
CA GLY A 107 1.29 -21.67 -11.44
C GLY A 107 0.14 -21.03 -12.20
N SER A 108 -1.04 -21.00 -11.56
CA SER A 108 -2.26 -20.45 -12.17
C SER A 108 -2.28 -18.92 -12.17
N GLU A 109 -3.23 -18.36 -12.92
CA GLU A 109 -3.57 -16.92 -12.91
C GLU A 109 -3.85 -16.39 -11.49
N ASP A 110 -4.54 -17.17 -10.65
CA ASP A 110 -4.86 -16.78 -9.27
C ASP A 110 -3.61 -16.68 -8.36
N GLU A 111 -2.60 -17.50 -8.64
CA GLU A 111 -1.33 -17.50 -7.89
C GLU A 111 -0.36 -16.40 -8.34
N LEU A 112 -0.49 -15.94 -9.58
CA LEU A 112 0.45 -15.05 -10.26
C LEU A 112 0.73 -13.77 -9.47
N SER A 113 -0.33 -13.09 -9.04
CA SER A 113 -0.22 -11.84 -8.25
C SER A 113 0.54 -12.04 -6.94
N GLY A 114 0.33 -13.18 -6.27
CA GLY A 114 1.02 -13.52 -5.02
C GLY A 114 2.51 -13.78 -5.24
N LYS A 115 2.85 -14.56 -6.27
CA LYS A 115 4.23 -14.88 -6.64
C LYS A 115 5.01 -13.65 -7.10
N LEU A 116 4.40 -12.82 -7.94
CA LEU A 116 5.00 -11.55 -8.35
C LEU A 116 5.25 -10.64 -7.16
N ARG A 117 4.27 -10.48 -6.25
CA ARG A 117 4.47 -9.68 -5.04
C ARG A 117 5.64 -10.18 -4.19
N ALA A 118 5.76 -11.50 -4.01
CA ALA A 118 6.88 -12.09 -3.28
C ALA A 118 8.22 -11.82 -3.98
N PHE A 119 8.28 -12.03 -5.30
CA PHE A 119 9.45 -11.73 -6.12
C PHE A 119 9.90 -10.28 -6.00
N TYR A 120 8.98 -9.33 -6.22
CA TYR A 120 9.27 -7.90 -6.11
C TYR A 120 9.78 -7.52 -4.72
N LYS A 121 9.19 -8.10 -3.66
CA LYS A 121 9.61 -7.82 -2.28
C LYS A 121 11.01 -8.36 -1.98
N THR A 122 11.35 -9.53 -2.49
CA THR A 122 12.71 -10.09 -2.41
C THR A 122 13.70 -9.20 -3.13
N LEU A 123 13.41 -8.85 -4.39
CA LEU A 123 14.26 -8.00 -5.21
C LEU A 123 14.49 -6.62 -4.57
N ALA A 124 13.45 -6.02 -4.01
CA ALA A 124 13.57 -4.77 -3.30
C ALA A 124 14.43 -4.87 -2.05
N ARG A 125 14.28 -5.96 -1.27
CA ARG A 125 15.12 -6.21 -0.10
C ARG A 125 16.60 -6.27 -0.49
N GLU A 126 16.93 -7.03 -1.53
CA GLU A 126 18.30 -7.18 -2.04
C GLU A 126 18.91 -5.85 -2.47
N ARG A 127 18.16 -5.05 -3.22
CA ARG A 127 18.61 -3.75 -3.73
C ARG A 127 18.76 -2.70 -2.64
N LEU A 128 17.80 -2.64 -1.74
CA LEU A 128 17.86 -1.75 -0.59
C LEU A 128 19.04 -2.12 0.31
N MET A 129 19.30 -3.41 0.53
CA MET A 129 20.47 -3.88 1.26
C MET A 129 21.77 -3.46 0.59
N THR A 130 21.92 -3.76 -0.70
CA THR A 130 23.10 -3.37 -1.49
C THR A 130 23.36 -1.86 -1.43
N SER A 131 22.31 -1.04 -1.61
CA SER A 131 22.43 0.42 -1.57
C SER A 131 22.76 0.92 -0.16
N SER A 132 22.13 0.34 0.86
CA SER A 132 22.35 0.74 2.24
C SER A 132 23.77 0.41 2.69
N ASP A 133 24.28 -0.78 2.35
CA ASP A 133 25.65 -1.20 2.68
C ASP A 133 26.69 -0.28 2.02
N TYR A 134 26.46 0.13 0.77
CA TYR A 134 27.29 1.09 0.08
C TYR A 134 27.39 2.42 0.83
N PHE A 135 26.26 3.03 1.20
CA PHE A 135 26.26 4.31 1.91
C PHE A 135 26.74 4.20 3.35
N ALA A 136 26.46 3.08 4.03
CA ALA A 136 26.96 2.85 5.38
C ALA A 136 28.49 2.81 5.41
N LYS A 137 29.11 2.17 4.40
CA LYS A 137 30.56 2.15 4.24
C LYS A 137 31.13 3.55 4.03
N LEU A 138 30.51 4.37 3.18
CA LEU A 138 30.94 5.76 2.95
C LEU A 138 30.84 6.63 4.21
N LEU A 139 29.82 6.40 5.03
CA LEU A 139 29.57 7.16 6.26
C LEU A 139 30.31 6.60 7.49
N GLY A 140 31.02 5.47 7.36
CA GLY A 140 31.70 4.82 8.48
C GLY A 140 30.76 4.26 9.54
N CYS A 141 29.51 3.93 9.18
CA CYS A 141 28.52 3.39 10.10
C CYS A 141 28.19 1.92 9.81
N LYS A 142 27.50 1.25 10.75
CA LYS A 142 27.08 -0.15 10.61
C LYS A 142 25.57 -0.25 10.60
N ILE A 143 25.05 -1.05 9.68
CA ILE A 143 23.63 -1.41 9.63
C ILE A 143 23.42 -2.66 10.48
N LYS A 144 22.44 -2.60 11.38
CA LYS A 144 22.01 -3.73 12.22
C LYS A 144 20.95 -4.58 11.51
N SER A 145 19.99 -3.94 10.85
CA SER A 145 18.89 -4.64 10.20
C SER A 145 18.20 -3.79 9.16
N ILE A 146 17.57 -4.45 8.18
CA ILE A 146 16.69 -3.83 7.20
C ILE A 146 15.33 -4.53 7.25
N THR A 147 14.27 -3.74 7.42
CA THR A 147 12.88 -4.21 7.44
C THR A 147 12.07 -3.50 6.36
N LEU A 148 11.25 -4.26 5.63
CA LEU A 148 10.25 -3.72 4.69
C LEU A 148 8.87 -3.76 5.37
N ARG A 149 8.15 -2.64 5.36
CA ARG A 149 6.79 -2.51 5.93
C ARG A 149 5.91 -1.63 5.06
N ASP A 150 4.60 -1.73 5.20
CA ASP A 150 3.65 -0.88 4.46
C ASP A 150 3.34 0.40 5.25
N THR A 151 4.35 1.25 5.53
CA THR A 151 4.11 2.48 6.31
C THR A 151 3.54 3.59 5.44
N THR A 152 2.47 4.24 5.90
CA THR A 152 1.72 5.20 5.07
C THR A 152 2.16 6.66 5.23
N THR A 153 3.10 6.96 6.13
CA THR A 153 3.49 8.34 6.48
C THR A 153 4.91 8.70 6.07
N ARG A 154 5.74 7.73 5.71
CA ARG A 154 7.15 7.93 5.35
C ARG A 154 7.63 6.82 4.42
N TRP A 155 8.57 7.15 3.54
CA TRP A 155 9.20 6.18 2.66
C TRP A 155 10.26 5.33 3.38
N GLY A 156 10.82 5.82 4.49
CA GLY A 156 11.73 5.04 5.32
C GLY A 156 12.08 5.74 6.64
N SER A 157 12.84 5.06 7.48
CA SER A 157 13.40 5.60 8.72
C SER A 157 14.66 4.86 9.13
N CYS A 158 15.58 5.56 9.81
CA CYS A 158 16.76 4.99 10.45
C CYS A 158 16.72 5.29 11.95
N THR A 159 17.04 4.30 12.78
CA THR A 159 17.25 4.48 14.22
C THR A 159 18.73 4.68 14.54
N THR A 160 19.02 5.28 15.69
CA THR A 160 20.40 5.47 16.17
C THR A 160 21.19 4.16 16.36
N ASN A 161 20.49 3.03 16.54
CA ASN A 161 21.10 1.70 16.62
C ASN A 161 21.33 1.01 15.26
N GLY A 162 21.21 1.75 14.15
CA GLY A 162 21.48 1.25 12.79
C GLY A 162 20.39 0.35 12.21
N SER A 163 19.15 0.43 12.70
CA SER A 163 18.03 -0.31 12.10
C SER A 163 17.31 0.55 11.07
N LEU A 164 17.26 0.06 9.83
CA LEU A 164 16.60 0.71 8.72
C LEU A 164 15.22 0.08 8.47
N MET A 165 14.25 0.94 8.21
CA MET A 165 12.93 0.57 7.74
C MET A 165 12.69 1.27 6.41
N TYR A 166 12.19 0.52 5.43
CA TYR A 166 11.69 1.06 4.17
C TYR A 166 10.21 0.74 4.00
N SER A 167 9.50 1.66 3.34
CA SER A 167 8.15 1.42 2.85
C SER A 167 8.20 0.50 1.64
N TRP A 168 7.24 -0.43 1.55
CA TRP A 168 6.99 -1.32 0.43
C TRP A 168 5.55 -1.18 -0.06
#